data_AF-A0A953WPF7-F1
#
_entry.id   AF-A0A953WPF7-F1
#
_cell.length_a   1.000
_cell.length_b   1.000
_cell.length_c   1.000
_cell.angle_alpha   90.00
_cell.angle_beta   90.00
_cell.angle_gamma   90.00
#
_symmetry.space_group_name_H-M   'P 1'
#
loop_
_entity.id
_entity.type
_entity.pdbx_description
1 polymer ?
#
loop_
_entity_poly.entity_id
_entity_poly.type
_entity_poly.pdbx_seq_one_letter_code
_entity_poly.pdbx_strand_id
1 'polypeptide(L)'
;MNLKTLILAPKTSVETGGDWKRGEIPRSKWPSRRAKTKAYKYGQLYRWRVITFQADGYDCRVLLLFNESKQIFRATLGVLLGGDTITVCDYEFHASEPGWHCHARCGDLAEINPAHNRFGSVRLPKAGDFHRRTGFNHLKQPLTAQTAFNCAISIFKIDKVEAML
;
A
#
# COMPACT_ATOMS: atom_id res chain seq x y z
N MET A 1 11.81 2.86 14.33
CA MET A 1 12.06 3.15 12.89
C MET A 1 10.96 4.01 12.28
N ASN A 2 11.29 4.93 11.35
CA ASN A 2 10.31 5.72 10.57
C ASN A 2 10.05 5.17 9.14
N LEU A 3 8.94 5.62 8.52
CA LEU A 3 8.49 5.18 7.18
C LEU A 3 9.54 5.35 6.07
N LYS A 4 10.33 6.42 6.09
CA LYS A 4 11.31 6.70 5.04
C LYS A 4 12.43 5.67 5.04
N THR A 5 12.91 5.29 6.22
CA THR A 5 13.93 4.23 6.37
C THR A 5 13.42 2.91 5.79
N LEU A 6 12.20 2.50 6.15
CA LEU A 6 11.60 1.26 5.66
C LEU A 6 11.46 1.22 4.12
N ILE A 7 11.02 2.32 3.50
CA ILE A 7 10.89 2.42 2.05
C ILE A 7 12.26 2.35 1.36
N LEU A 8 13.30 2.97 1.93
CA LEU A 8 14.62 3.04 1.31
C LEU A 8 15.50 1.81 1.56
N ALA A 9 15.22 1.03 2.60
CA ALA A 9 15.96 -0.18 2.95
C ALA A 9 16.00 -1.20 1.78
N PRO A 10 17.08 -2.00 1.63
CA PRO A 10 17.10 -3.12 0.69
C PRO A 10 15.92 -4.06 0.91
N LYS A 11 15.41 -4.63 -0.18
CA LYS A 11 14.26 -5.55 -0.16
C LYS A 11 14.75 -6.96 -0.44
N THR A 12 14.38 -7.90 0.41
CA THR A 12 14.72 -9.33 0.25
C THR A 12 13.45 -10.18 0.33
N SER A 13 13.55 -11.44 -0.09
CA SER A 13 12.43 -12.40 -0.08
C SER A 13 11.15 -11.85 -0.73
N VAL A 14 11.30 -11.15 -1.86
CA VAL A 14 10.20 -10.47 -2.53
C VAL A 14 9.29 -11.50 -3.21
N GLU A 15 8.03 -11.59 -2.78
CA GLU A 15 6.98 -12.32 -3.48
C GLU A 15 5.95 -11.34 -4.02
N THR A 16 5.72 -11.35 -5.33
CA THR A 16 4.80 -10.39 -5.95
C THR A 16 3.33 -10.80 -5.86
N GLY A 17 3.00 -11.96 -5.29
CA GLY A 17 1.61 -12.38 -5.05
C GLY A 17 0.83 -12.90 -6.26
N GLY A 18 1.48 -13.13 -7.41
CA GLY A 18 0.85 -13.72 -8.60
C GLY A 18 -0.24 -12.84 -9.22
N ASP A 19 -1.33 -13.45 -9.68
CA ASP A 19 -2.38 -12.74 -10.41
C ASP A 19 -3.22 -11.79 -9.55
N TRP A 20 -3.80 -10.80 -10.22
CA TRP A 20 -4.80 -9.92 -9.62
C TRP A 20 -6.09 -10.69 -9.30
N LYS A 21 -6.59 -10.53 -8.08
CA LYS A 21 -7.80 -11.21 -7.58
C LYS A 21 -8.93 -10.22 -7.35
N ARG A 22 -10.14 -10.74 -7.12
CA ARG A 22 -11.35 -9.96 -6.80
C ARG A 22 -12.01 -10.51 -5.53
N GLY A 23 -12.89 -9.72 -4.94
CA GLY A 23 -13.67 -10.14 -3.77
C GLY A 23 -12.86 -10.12 -2.48
N GLU A 24 -13.10 -11.08 -1.60
CA GLU A 24 -12.49 -11.14 -0.28
C GLU A 24 -10.97 -11.30 -0.34
N ILE A 25 -10.26 -10.57 0.51
CA ILE A 25 -8.81 -10.74 0.74
C ILE A 25 -8.63 -11.73 1.90
N PRO A 26 -8.04 -12.91 1.67
CA PRO A 26 -7.83 -13.88 2.74
C PRO A 26 -6.95 -13.32 3.86
N ARG A 27 -7.28 -13.64 5.12
CA ARG A 27 -6.47 -13.23 6.29
C ARG A 27 -5.03 -13.73 6.23
N SER A 28 -4.76 -14.86 5.56
CA SER A 28 -3.40 -15.35 5.35
C SER A 28 -2.55 -14.42 4.47
N LYS A 29 -3.19 -13.70 3.53
CA LYS A 29 -2.52 -12.73 2.66
C LYS A 29 -2.43 -11.34 3.30
N TRP A 30 -3.46 -10.93 4.03
CA TRP A 30 -3.47 -9.67 4.77
C TRP A 30 -4.03 -9.85 6.19
N PRO A 31 -3.19 -10.25 7.16
CA PRO A 31 -3.62 -10.44 8.53
C PRO A 31 -4.07 -9.11 9.15
N SER A 32 -5.31 -9.04 9.61
CA SER A 32 -5.82 -7.86 10.30
C SER A 32 -6.90 -8.26 11.31
N ARG A 33 -6.70 -7.95 12.60
CA ARG A 33 -7.66 -8.15 13.70
C ARG A 33 -9.02 -7.48 13.44
N ARG A 34 -9.06 -6.42 12.62
CA ARG A 34 -10.30 -5.71 12.22
C ARG A 34 -11.02 -6.32 11.02
N ALA A 35 -10.47 -7.36 10.38
CA ALA A 35 -11.12 -8.03 9.26
C ALA A 35 -12.41 -8.78 9.64
N LYS A 36 -12.69 -8.97 10.94
CA LYS A 36 -13.75 -9.87 11.45
C LYS A 36 -15.19 -9.50 11.08
N THR A 37 -15.51 -8.32 10.53
CA THR A 37 -16.92 -7.99 10.26
C THR A 37 -17.25 -7.45 8.87
N LYS A 38 -16.52 -6.50 8.28
CA LYS A 38 -16.89 -5.92 6.96
C LYS A 38 -15.73 -5.36 6.12
N ALA A 39 -14.48 -5.46 6.59
CA ALA A 39 -13.45 -4.46 6.26
C ALA A 39 -12.67 -4.65 4.93
N TYR A 40 -12.80 -5.79 4.24
CA TYR A 40 -12.10 -6.00 2.95
C TYR A 40 -12.98 -6.66 1.87
N LYS A 41 -14.30 -6.50 1.98
CA LYS A 41 -15.20 -6.83 0.87
C LYS A 41 -15.24 -5.62 -0.05
N TYR A 42 -14.25 -5.51 -0.93
CA TYR A 42 -14.32 -4.54 -2.00
C TYR A 42 -15.37 -4.98 -3.02
N GLY A 43 -16.09 -4.03 -3.60
CA GLY A 43 -17.08 -4.33 -4.64
C GLY A 43 -16.44 -5.11 -5.80
N GLN A 44 -17.24 -5.84 -6.57
CA GLN A 44 -16.76 -6.76 -7.63
C GLN A 44 -15.87 -6.12 -8.70
N LEU A 45 -15.90 -4.79 -8.83
CA LEU A 45 -15.08 -4.02 -9.77
C LEU A 45 -13.67 -3.74 -9.27
N TYR A 46 -13.41 -3.91 -7.98
CA TYR A 46 -12.08 -3.78 -7.43
C TYR A 46 -11.27 -5.05 -7.64
N ARG A 47 -10.01 -4.85 -8.02
CA ARG A 47 -9.00 -5.89 -8.07
C ARG A 47 -7.95 -5.63 -7.01
N TRP A 48 -7.47 -6.69 -6.40
CA TRP A 48 -6.44 -6.62 -5.37
C TRP A 48 -5.29 -7.60 -5.64
N ARG A 49 -4.12 -7.28 -5.11
CA ARG A 49 -2.90 -8.10 -5.15
C ARG A 49 -2.07 -7.76 -3.93
N VAL A 50 -1.34 -8.73 -3.38
CA VAL A 50 -0.47 -8.50 -2.20
C VAL A 50 0.96 -8.83 -2.58
N ILE A 51 1.86 -7.87 -2.39
CA ILE A 51 3.30 -8.09 -2.47
C ILE A 51 3.82 -8.28 -1.05
N THR A 52 4.70 -9.26 -0.81
CA THR A 52 5.39 -9.44 0.46
C THR A 52 6.89 -9.34 0.26
N PHE A 53 7.60 -8.86 1.27
CA PHE A 53 9.06 -8.76 1.27
C PHE A 53 9.57 -8.53 2.69
N GLN A 54 10.87 -8.72 2.89
CA GLN A 54 11.57 -8.30 4.11
C GLN A 54 12.27 -6.96 3.86
N ALA A 55 12.26 -6.09 4.85
CA ALA A 55 12.99 -4.81 4.82
C ALA A 55 13.39 -4.38 6.24
N ASP A 56 14.68 -4.13 6.46
CA ASP A 56 15.22 -3.66 7.74
C ASP A 56 14.79 -4.52 8.95
N GLY A 57 14.75 -5.84 8.76
CA GLY A 57 14.33 -6.81 9.79
C GLY A 57 12.82 -6.98 9.99
N TYR A 58 11.99 -6.36 9.14
CA TYR A 58 10.54 -6.45 9.23
C TYR A 58 9.90 -7.21 8.05
N ASP A 59 8.94 -8.08 8.35
CA ASP A 59 8.02 -8.66 7.37
C ASP A 59 7.03 -7.58 6.90
N CYS A 60 7.19 -7.17 5.66
CA CYS A 60 6.45 -6.10 5.03
C CYS A 60 5.50 -6.64 3.97
N ARG A 61 4.36 -5.96 3.85
CA ARG A 61 3.32 -6.29 2.87
C ARG A 61 2.83 -5.02 2.20
N VAL A 62 2.61 -5.08 0.90
CA VAL A 62 1.89 -4.05 0.14
C VAL A 62 0.61 -4.64 -0.40
N LEU A 63 -0.53 -4.19 0.15
CA LEU A 63 -1.84 -4.48 -0.41
C LEU A 63 -2.15 -3.45 -1.51
N LEU A 64 -2.20 -3.95 -2.74
CA LEU A 64 -2.66 -3.21 -3.90
C LEU A 64 -4.16 -3.38 -4.06
N LEU A 65 -4.81 -2.28 -4.39
CA LEU A 65 -6.22 -2.24 -4.72
C LEU A 65 -6.40 -1.23 -5.85
N PHE A 66 -7.13 -1.61 -6.91
CA PHE A 66 -7.53 -0.64 -7.92
C PHE A 66 -8.91 -0.94 -8.51
N ASN A 67 -9.52 0.11 -9.05
CA ASN A 67 -10.74 0.07 -9.84
C ASN A 67 -10.52 0.96 -11.07
N GLU A 68 -10.37 0.32 -12.23
CA GLU A 68 -10.07 0.99 -13.50
C GLU A 68 -11.19 1.92 -13.94
N SER A 69 -12.45 1.49 -13.83
CA SER A 69 -13.61 2.30 -14.22
C SER A 69 -13.75 3.56 -13.37
N LYS A 70 -13.51 3.45 -12.06
CA LYS A 70 -13.58 4.60 -11.14
C LYS A 70 -12.28 5.40 -11.08
N GLN A 71 -11.23 4.96 -11.78
CA GLN A 71 -9.89 5.54 -11.67
C GLN A 71 -9.43 5.69 -10.21
N ILE A 72 -9.57 4.61 -9.44
CA ILE A 72 -9.14 4.53 -8.04
C ILE A 72 -7.97 3.58 -7.94
N PHE A 73 -6.92 4.01 -7.25
CA PHE A 73 -5.76 3.20 -6.90
C PHE A 73 -5.36 3.43 -5.45
N ARG A 74 -5.01 2.35 -4.77
CA ARG A 74 -4.45 2.37 -3.42
C ARG A 74 -3.35 1.33 -3.31
N ALA A 75 -2.23 1.74 -2.74
CA ALA A 75 -1.15 0.86 -2.33
C ALA A 75 -0.87 1.07 -0.84
N THR A 76 -1.26 0.08 -0.05
CA THR A 76 -1.15 0.11 1.41
C THR A 76 0.10 -0.66 1.84
N LEU A 77 1.12 0.05 2.33
CA LEU A 77 2.27 -0.57 2.99
C LEU A 77 1.94 -0.84 4.45
N GLY A 78 2.21 -2.06 4.89
CA GLY A 78 2.12 -2.46 6.27
C GLY A 78 3.23 -3.40 6.70
N VAL A 79 3.37 -3.54 8.01
CA VAL A 79 4.37 -4.38 8.67
C VAL A 79 3.65 -5.42 9.52
N LEU A 80 4.04 -6.68 9.42
CA LEU A 80 3.48 -7.77 10.21
C LEU A 80 4.13 -7.81 11.59
N LEU A 81 3.37 -7.51 12.65
CA LEU A 81 3.80 -7.63 14.05
C LEU A 81 2.71 -8.35 14.85
N GLY A 82 3.10 -9.34 15.67
CA GLY A 82 2.16 -10.03 16.56
C GLY A 82 0.98 -10.72 15.84
N GLY A 83 1.20 -11.15 14.59
CA GLY A 83 0.18 -11.77 13.75
C GLY A 83 -0.76 -10.80 13.02
N ASP A 84 -0.49 -9.50 13.06
CA ASP A 84 -1.29 -8.46 12.41
C ASP A 84 -0.49 -7.51 11.55
N THR A 85 -1.10 -7.06 10.47
CA THR A 85 -0.53 -6.05 9.58
C THR A 85 -0.86 -4.66 10.13
N ILE A 86 0.17 -3.97 10.59
CA ILE A 86 0.12 -2.57 10.98
C ILE A 86 0.30 -1.73 9.73
N THR A 87 -0.72 -0.97 9.34
CA THR A 87 -0.62 -0.02 8.21
C THR A 87 0.26 1.16 8.58
N VAL A 88 1.31 1.37 7.80
CA VAL A 88 2.28 2.46 7.98
C VAL A 88 2.10 3.57 6.94
N CYS A 89 1.59 3.22 5.76
CA CYS A 89 1.39 4.16 4.66
C CYS A 89 0.27 3.69 3.73
N ASP A 90 -0.73 4.54 3.48
CA ASP A 90 -1.67 4.37 2.36
C ASP A 90 -1.34 5.40 1.27
N TYR A 91 -0.84 4.95 0.12
CA TYR A 91 -0.60 5.82 -1.02
C TYR A 91 -1.76 5.69 -2.01
N GLU A 92 -2.47 6.78 -2.26
CA GLU A 92 -3.80 6.77 -2.87
C GLU A 92 -3.92 7.75 -4.05
N PHE A 93 -4.76 7.35 -5.00
CA PHE A 93 -5.25 8.17 -6.10
C PHE A 93 -6.74 7.88 -6.27
N HIS A 94 -7.55 8.95 -6.36
CA HIS A 94 -8.97 8.89 -6.67
C HIS A 94 -9.29 9.98 -7.67
N ALA A 95 -9.76 9.65 -8.86
CA ALA A 95 -10.07 10.67 -9.87
C ALA A 95 -11.18 11.65 -9.47
N SER A 96 -12.02 11.27 -8.51
CA SER A 96 -13.08 12.13 -7.96
C SER A 96 -12.60 13.09 -6.85
N GLU A 97 -11.35 12.98 -6.42
CA GLU A 97 -10.77 13.80 -5.36
C GLU A 97 -9.50 14.54 -5.85
N PRO A 98 -9.02 15.56 -5.12
CA PRO A 98 -7.76 16.20 -5.45
C PRO A 98 -6.59 15.20 -5.42
N GLY A 99 -6.12 14.85 -6.62
CA GLY A 99 -4.81 14.28 -6.92
C GLY A 99 -4.29 13.13 -6.05
N TRP A 100 -2.98 12.91 -6.19
CA TRP A 100 -2.25 11.91 -5.41
C TRP A 100 -2.03 12.38 -3.98
N HIS A 101 -2.27 11.49 -3.02
CA HIS A 101 -1.98 11.76 -1.63
C HIS A 101 -1.56 10.49 -0.88
N CYS A 102 -0.97 10.70 0.29
CA CYS A 102 -0.47 9.66 1.17
C CYS A 102 -1.00 9.87 2.58
N HIS A 103 -1.47 8.83 3.23
CA HIS A 103 -1.68 8.80 4.67
C HIS A 103 -0.50 8.07 5.31
N ALA A 104 0.37 8.80 5.99
CA ALA A 104 1.61 8.28 6.54
C ALA A 104 1.60 8.27 8.07
N ARG A 105 2.19 7.22 8.65
CA ARG A 105 2.59 7.17 10.05
C ARG A 105 4.05 7.60 10.14
N CYS A 106 4.30 8.79 10.69
CA CYS A 106 5.64 9.39 10.69
C CYS A 106 6.43 9.12 11.99
N GLY A 107 5.82 8.48 13.00
CA GLY A 107 6.47 8.09 14.26
C GLY A 107 7.16 6.73 14.19
N ASP A 108 7.59 6.21 15.35
CA ASP A 108 8.17 4.87 15.43
C ASP A 108 7.11 3.80 15.19
N LEU A 109 7.43 2.76 14.41
CA LEU A 109 6.58 1.57 14.24
C LEU A 109 6.12 0.96 15.57
N ALA A 110 6.99 0.96 16.59
CA ALA A 110 6.68 0.42 17.92
C ALA A 110 5.57 1.21 18.64
N GLU A 111 5.38 2.48 18.30
CA GLU A 111 4.38 3.36 18.89
C GLU A 111 3.03 3.31 18.14
N ILE A 112 2.98 2.64 16.98
CA ILE A 112 1.75 2.53 16.20
C ILE A 112 0.86 1.48 16.85
N ASN A 113 -0.26 1.93 17.41
CA ASN A 113 -1.29 1.02 17.92
C ASN A 113 -1.81 0.11 16.77
N PRO A 114 -1.61 -1.22 16.82
CA PRO A 114 -2.04 -2.15 15.77
C PRO A 114 -3.55 -2.16 15.55
N ALA A 115 -4.32 -1.67 16.53
CA ALA A 115 -5.75 -1.49 16.37
C ALA A 115 -6.07 -0.36 15.38
N HIS A 116 -5.21 0.61 15.08
CA HIS A 116 -5.59 1.79 14.30
C HIS A 116 -5.26 1.68 12.80
N ASN A 117 -6.25 1.38 11.95
CA ASN A 117 -6.03 1.29 10.49
C ASN A 117 -5.66 2.62 9.81
N ARG A 118 -6.18 3.78 10.27
CA ARG A 118 -5.89 5.11 9.67
C ARG A 118 -5.81 6.26 10.70
N PHE A 119 -6.30 6.05 11.93
CA PHE A 119 -6.37 7.06 13.00
C PHE A 119 -5.00 7.45 13.54
N GLY A 120 -4.59 8.70 13.32
CA GLY A 120 -3.28 9.25 13.67
C GLY A 120 -2.25 9.20 12.51
N SER A 121 -2.72 8.98 11.27
CA SER A 121 -1.91 9.20 10.07
C SER A 121 -1.99 10.67 9.67
N VAL A 122 -0.89 11.20 9.11
CA VAL A 122 -0.85 12.52 8.50
C VAL A 122 -1.15 12.36 7.02
N ARG A 123 -2.09 13.15 6.49
CA ARG A 123 -2.39 13.22 5.06
C ARG A 123 -1.42 14.21 4.38
N LEU A 124 -0.76 13.76 3.31
CA LEU A 124 0.23 14.53 2.55
C LEU A 124 -0.04 14.43 1.04
N PRO A 125 -0.26 15.55 0.32
CA PRO A 125 -0.56 16.88 0.85
C PRO A 125 -1.94 16.91 1.56
N LYS A 126 -2.26 17.99 2.31
CA LYS A 126 -3.59 18.11 2.92
C LYS A 126 -4.66 18.26 1.83
N ALA A 127 -5.92 17.99 2.17
CA ALA A 127 -7.02 17.96 1.21
C ALA A 127 -7.18 19.25 0.38
N GLY A 128 -7.00 20.41 1.01
CA GLY A 128 -7.12 21.71 0.35
C GLY A 128 -5.81 22.27 -0.20
N ASP A 129 -4.69 21.57 -0.03
CA ASP A 129 -3.38 22.05 -0.49
C ASP A 129 -3.18 21.77 -1.98
N PHE A 130 -2.15 22.40 -2.56
CA PHE A 130 -1.75 22.14 -3.94
C PHE A 130 -1.29 20.70 -4.16
N HIS A 131 -1.85 20.04 -5.18
CA HIS A 131 -1.47 18.69 -5.60
C HIS A 131 -0.62 18.75 -6.88
N ARG A 132 0.65 18.35 -6.78
CA ARG A 132 1.59 18.34 -7.92
C ARG A 132 1.14 17.44 -9.07
N ARG A 133 0.39 16.38 -8.77
CA ARG A 133 -0.10 15.39 -9.73
C ARG A 133 -1.58 15.18 -9.50
N THR A 134 -2.39 15.45 -10.51
CA THR A 134 -3.86 15.38 -10.46
C THR A 134 -4.45 14.19 -11.23
N GLY A 135 -3.67 13.54 -12.09
CA GLY A 135 -4.05 12.30 -12.78
C GLY A 135 -3.14 11.13 -12.38
N PHE A 136 -3.58 9.89 -12.62
CA PHE A 136 -2.80 8.70 -12.32
C PHE A 136 -1.48 8.68 -13.10
N ASN A 137 -1.56 8.70 -14.43
CA ASN A 137 -0.47 8.85 -15.42
C ASN A 137 0.92 8.38 -14.95
N HIS A 138 1.00 7.17 -14.39
CA HIS A 138 2.28 6.61 -13.95
C HIS A 138 3.13 6.33 -15.19
N LEU A 139 4.28 6.99 -15.31
CA LEU A 139 5.11 6.97 -16.53
C LEU A 139 4.31 7.31 -17.80
N LYS A 140 3.37 8.25 -17.71
CA LYS A 140 2.46 8.67 -18.79
C LYS A 140 1.48 7.57 -19.28
N GLN A 141 1.32 6.48 -18.52
CA GLN A 141 0.37 5.42 -18.83
C GLN A 141 -0.89 5.49 -17.95
N PRO A 142 -2.07 5.13 -18.48
CA PRO A 142 -3.33 5.16 -17.72
C PRO A 142 -3.33 4.11 -16.60
N LEU A 143 -4.29 4.20 -15.68
CA LEU A 143 -4.49 3.18 -14.66
C LEU A 143 -4.97 1.86 -15.31
N THR A 144 -4.13 0.83 -15.21
CA THR A 144 -4.42 -0.55 -15.58
C THR A 144 -3.86 -1.47 -14.50
N ALA A 145 -4.13 -2.77 -14.58
CA ALA A 145 -3.53 -3.76 -13.67
C ALA A 145 -2.00 -3.71 -13.66
N GLN A 146 -1.38 -3.56 -14.83
CA GLN A 146 0.07 -3.52 -14.97
C GLN A 146 0.65 -2.22 -14.41
N THR A 147 0.04 -1.08 -14.71
CA THR A 147 0.57 0.22 -14.28
C THR A 147 0.30 0.47 -12.80
N ALA A 148 -0.79 -0.06 -12.23
CA ALA A 148 -1.02 -0.09 -10.79
C ALA A 148 0.08 -0.87 -10.05
N PHE A 149 0.45 -2.04 -10.58
CA PHE A 149 1.55 -2.83 -10.03
C PHE A 149 2.88 -2.10 -10.12
N ASN A 150 3.25 -1.61 -11.32
CA ASN A 150 4.50 -0.88 -11.55
C ASN A 150 4.60 0.39 -10.67
N CYS A 151 3.48 1.09 -10.48
CA CYS A 151 3.40 2.26 -9.62
C CYS A 151 3.82 1.91 -8.19
N ALA A 152 3.27 0.85 -7.62
CA ALA A 152 3.62 0.41 -6.27
C ALA A 152 5.07 -0.05 -6.15
N ILE A 153 5.59 -0.79 -7.14
CA ILE A 153 7.01 -1.18 -7.18
C ILE A 153 7.90 0.07 -7.10
N SER A 154 7.60 1.10 -7.90
CA SER A 154 8.36 2.35 -7.96
C SER A 154 8.28 3.18 -6.67
N ILE A 155 7.10 3.27 -6.07
CA ILE A 155 6.85 4.05 -4.85
C ILE A 155 7.57 3.42 -3.65
N PHE A 156 7.46 2.10 -3.49
CA PHE A 156 8.01 1.39 -2.33
C PHE A 156 9.41 0.81 -2.58
N LYS A 157 10.01 1.11 -3.73
CA LYS A 157 11.37 0.69 -4.11
C LYS A 157 11.57 -0.83 -4.01
N ILE A 158 10.55 -1.58 -4.44
CA ILE A 158 10.53 -3.05 -4.39
C ILE A 158 11.47 -3.67 -5.44
N ASP A 159 11.82 -2.89 -6.46
CA ASP A 159 12.82 -3.22 -7.49
C ASP A 159 14.26 -3.21 -6.98
N LYS A 160 14.54 -2.64 -5.81
CA LYS A 160 15.84 -2.72 -5.13
C LYS A 160 16.00 -4.06 -4.42
N VAL A 161 15.98 -5.14 -5.18
CA VAL A 161 16.30 -6.48 -4.69
C VAL A 161 17.81 -6.53 -4.48
N GLU A 162 18.22 -6.91 -3.27
CA GLU A 162 19.63 -7.20 -3.03
C GLU A 162 19.99 -8.44 -3.85
N ALA A 163 20.86 -8.28 -4.85
CA ALA A 163 21.46 -9.42 -5.51
C ALA A 163 22.32 -10.12 -4.45
N MET A 164 22.00 -11.38 -4.14
CA MET A 164 22.87 -12.22 -3.31
C MET A 164 24.23 -12.29 -4.02
N LEU A 165 25.22 -11.58 -3.48
CA LEU A 165 26.63 -11.79 -3.78
C LEU A 165 27.12 -13.05 -3.06
#